data_AF-A0A4S4MLM4-F1
#
_entry.id   AF-A0A4S4MLM4-F1
#
_cell.length_a   1.000
_cell.length_b   1.000
_cell.length_c   1.000
_cell.angle_alpha   90.00
_cell.angle_beta   90.00
_cell.angle_gamma   90.00
#
_symmetry.space_group_name_H-M   'P 1'
#
loop_
_entity.id
_entity.type
_entity.pdbx_description
1 polymer ?
#
loop_
_entity_poly.entity_id
_entity_poly.type
_entity_poly.pdbx_seq_one_letter_code
_entity_poly.pdbx_strand_id
1 'polypeptide(L)'
;MFHLISPSERTVEKGKKLSFPPPGNGVEAVEIDIPAMVINRNGECLLFVLNCSGKNPSKGHEYEPLVAAAAMAVYRHNNAARQNYGLGIIGQKVMYCIVMIGSAPVFYRVAIEFYVVEHMERPGNSLILKKHVPAVSDQGRHMLFQ
;
A
#
# COMPACT_ATOMS: atom_id res chain seq x y z
N MET A 1 9.51 10.36 -15.09
CA MET A 1 8.30 10.93 -15.69
C MET A 1 7.11 10.11 -15.21
N PHE A 2 6.22 10.68 -14.38
CA PHE A 2 5.00 9.99 -13.96
C PHE A 2 4.01 10.08 -15.13
N HIS A 3 3.72 8.97 -15.80
CA HIS A 3 2.62 8.95 -16.77
C HIS A 3 1.30 9.12 -16.00
N LEU A 4 0.74 10.33 -16.07
CA LEU A 4 -0.60 10.62 -15.61
C LEU A 4 -1.58 9.95 -16.59
N ILE A 5 -1.94 8.68 -16.35
CA ILE A 5 -3.13 8.03 -16.94
C ILE A 5 -4.33 8.97 -16.74
N SER A 6 -5.14 9.15 -17.78
CA SER A 6 -6.23 10.12 -17.85
C SER A 6 -7.19 10.00 -16.66
N PRO A 7 -7.69 11.13 -16.09
CA PRO A 7 -8.73 11.11 -15.06
C PRO A 7 -10.00 10.35 -15.46
N SER A 8 -10.34 10.30 -16.75
CA SER A 8 -11.50 9.57 -17.29
C SER A 8 -11.32 8.04 -17.34
N GLU A 9 -10.16 7.54 -16.94
CA GLU A 9 -9.81 6.11 -16.95
C GLU A 9 -9.59 5.56 -15.54
N ARG A 10 -9.90 6.36 -14.52
CA ARG A 10 -9.69 6.00 -13.12
C ARG A 10 -10.87 6.39 -12.25
N THR A 11 -11.08 5.64 -11.19
CA THR A 11 -12.01 6.00 -10.11
C THR A 11 -11.31 5.94 -8.77
N VAL A 12 -11.81 6.72 -7.81
CA VAL A 12 -11.34 6.69 -6.42
C VAL A 12 -12.36 5.92 -5.60
N GLU A 13 -11.95 4.77 -5.08
CA GLU A 13 -12.75 4.00 -4.11
C GLU A 13 -12.32 4.36 -2.70
N LYS A 14 -13.28 4.45 -1.77
CA LYS A 14 -13.04 4.84 -0.38
C LYS A 14 -13.44 3.73 0.60
N GLY A 15 -12.76 3.69 1.75
CA GLY A 15 -13.14 2.85 2.88
C GLY A 15 -13.08 1.35 2.60
N LYS A 16 -12.07 0.90 1.85
CA LYS A 16 -11.88 -0.52 1.55
C LYS A 16 -11.16 -1.20 2.69
N LYS A 17 -11.56 -2.44 2.96
CA LYS A 17 -10.79 -3.39 3.77
C LYS A 17 -10.26 -4.46 2.84
N LEU A 18 -8.95 -4.66 2.83
CA LEU A 18 -8.33 -5.78 2.13
C LEU A 18 -7.75 -6.74 3.16
N SER A 19 -7.95 -8.03 2.91
CA SER A 19 -7.36 -9.10 3.71
C SER A 19 -6.08 -9.57 3.05
N PHE A 20 -5.05 -9.76 3.89
CA PHE A 20 -3.86 -10.47 3.51
C PHE A 20 -3.76 -11.72 4.37
N PRO A 21 -3.84 -12.94 3.80
CA PRO A 21 -3.61 -14.13 4.59
C PRO A 21 -2.14 -14.09 5.02
N PRO A 22 -1.87 -14.18 6.33
CA PRO A 22 -0.52 -14.23 6.82
C PRO A 22 0.18 -15.48 6.28
N PRO A 23 1.50 -15.44 6.25
CA PRO A 23 2.30 -16.62 6.01
C PRO A 23 2.12 -17.68 7.11
N GLY A 24 2.00 -18.94 6.70
CA GLY A 24 1.79 -20.10 7.57
C GLY A 24 0.33 -20.55 7.62
N ASN A 25 0.11 -21.87 7.67
CA ASN A 25 -1.23 -22.44 7.79
C ASN A 25 -1.85 -22.12 9.17
N GLY A 26 -3.08 -21.60 9.19
CA GLY A 26 -3.88 -21.44 10.40
C GLY A 26 -3.77 -20.12 11.15
N VAL A 27 -3.12 -19.10 10.58
CA VAL A 27 -3.09 -17.74 11.16
C VAL A 27 -4.19 -16.89 10.49
N GLU A 28 -4.95 -16.14 11.29
CA GLU A 28 -6.05 -15.29 10.81
C GLU A 28 -5.56 -14.21 9.84
N ALA A 29 -6.34 -13.96 8.79
CA ALA A 29 -6.05 -12.93 7.79
C ALA A 29 -5.86 -11.56 8.45
N VAL A 30 -4.79 -10.86 8.07
CA VAL A 30 -4.57 -9.48 8.51
C VAL A 30 -5.48 -8.57 7.69
N GLU A 31 -6.44 -7.93 8.34
CA GLU A 31 -7.23 -6.86 7.74
C GLU A 31 -6.44 -5.56 7.69
N ILE A 32 -6.42 -4.94 6.51
CA ILE A 32 -5.76 -3.67 6.25
C ILE A 32 -6.82 -2.68 5.79
N ASP A 33 -6.98 -1.61 6.57
CA ASP A 33 -7.84 -0.48 6.23
C ASP A 33 -7.16 0.40 5.19
N ILE A 34 -7.82 0.49 4.03
CA ILE A 34 -7.40 1.32 2.91
C ILE A 34 -8.43 2.44 2.72
N PRO A 35 -8.21 3.62 3.34
CA PRO A 35 -9.13 4.76 3.24
C PRO A 35 -9.41 5.20 1.80
N ALA A 36 -8.42 5.06 0.90
CA ALA A 36 -8.60 5.40 -0.51
C ALA A 36 -7.74 4.52 -1.43
N MET A 37 -8.32 4.13 -2.56
CA MET A 37 -7.66 3.43 -3.68
C MET A 37 -7.98 4.15 -4.98
N VAL A 38 -6.98 4.31 -5.84
CA VAL A 38 -7.16 4.74 -7.22
C VAL A 38 -7.12 3.48 -8.08
N ILE A 39 -8.23 3.15 -8.73
CA ILE A 39 -8.35 1.98 -9.59
C ILE A 39 -8.47 2.40 -11.06
N ASN A 40 -8.05 1.54 -11.99
CA ASN A 40 -8.30 1.70 -13.42
C ASN A 40 -9.63 1.07 -13.84
N ARG A 41 -10.00 1.19 -15.13
CA ARG A 41 -11.21 0.60 -15.70
C ARG A 41 -11.33 -0.92 -15.53
N ASN A 42 -10.21 -1.63 -15.40
CA ASN A 42 -10.17 -3.08 -15.21
C ASN A 42 -10.26 -3.47 -13.72
N GLY A 43 -10.51 -2.52 -12.82
CA GLY A 43 -10.52 -2.74 -11.38
C GLY A 43 -9.14 -2.93 -10.76
N GLU A 44 -8.05 -2.70 -11.50
CA GLU A 44 -6.71 -2.78 -10.93
C GLU A 44 -6.41 -1.50 -10.15
N CYS A 45 -6.02 -1.65 -8.90
CA CYS A 45 -5.44 -0.60 -8.08
C CYS A 45 -4.07 -0.17 -8.61
N LEU A 46 -3.95 1.14 -8.79
CA LEU A 46 -2.77 1.87 -9.25
C LEU A 46 -2.03 2.57 -8.11
N LEU A 47 -2.78 3.02 -7.10
CA LEU A 47 -2.30 3.75 -5.92
C LEU A 47 -3.24 3.46 -4.76
N PHE A 48 -2.71 3.27 -3.56
CA PHE A 48 -3.53 3.14 -2.35
C PHE A 48 -2.98 3.99 -1.21
N VAL A 49 -3.88 4.43 -0.34
CA VAL A 49 -3.55 5.22 0.85
C VAL A 49 -3.77 4.35 2.08
N LEU A 50 -2.80 4.28 2.98
CA LEU A 50 -2.91 3.63 4.28
C LEU A 50 -3.04 4.69 5.37
N ASN A 51 -3.99 4.49 6.28
CA ASN A 51 -4.04 5.29 7.49
C ASN A 51 -3.34 4.54 8.63
N CYS A 52 -2.26 5.12 9.15
CA CYS A 52 -1.53 4.58 10.31
C CYS A 52 -1.75 5.39 11.59
N SER A 53 -2.66 6.37 11.58
CA SER A 53 -3.02 7.15 12.78
C SER A 53 -3.51 6.23 13.90
N GLY A 54 -2.95 6.35 15.10
CA GLY A 54 -3.30 5.53 16.26
C GLY A 54 -2.55 4.19 16.37
N LYS A 55 -1.87 3.74 15.31
CA LYS A 55 -0.88 2.66 15.39
C LYS A 55 0.43 3.27 15.87
N ASN A 56 0.54 3.37 17.19
CA ASN A 56 1.59 4.08 17.92
C ASN A 56 2.99 3.57 17.48
N PRO A 57 3.82 4.36 16.77
CA PRO A 57 5.20 3.99 16.48
C PRO A 57 6.11 4.21 17.70
N SER A 58 5.57 4.11 18.92
CA SER A 58 6.22 4.48 20.17
C SER A 58 7.42 3.60 20.54
N LYS A 59 7.91 2.75 19.62
CA LYS A 59 9.19 2.03 19.71
C LYS A 59 9.82 1.79 18.33
N GLY A 60 10.01 2.84 17.52
CA GLY A 60 10.87 2.75 16.32
C GLY A 60 10.47 1.68 15.30
N HIS A 61 9.20 1.27 15.26
CA HIS A 61 8.73 0.31 14.27
C HIS A 61 8.55 1.04 12.94
N GLU A 62 9.30 0.59 11.94
CA GLU A 62 9.15 1.00 10.56
C GLU A 62 7.75 0.60 10.08
N TYR A 63 7.01 1.49 9.42
CA TYR A 63 5.73 1.16 8.76
C TYR A 63 5.92 0.23 7.54
N GLU A 64 7.17 -0.10 7.22
CA GLU A 64 7.59 -0.86 6.06
C GLU A 64 6.96 -2.26 5.98
N PRO A 65 6.91 -3.08 7.06
CA PRO A 65 6.23 -4.37 7.02
C PRO A 65 4.72 -4.24 6.74
N LEU A 66 4.07 -3.22 7.28
CA LEU A 66 2.64 -2.97 7.03
C LEU A 66 2.41 -2.51 5.59
N VAL A 67 3.27 -1.64 5.06
CA VAL A 67 3.25 -1.19 3.67
C VAL A 67 3.48 -2.36 2.73
N ALA A 68 4.44 -3.24 3.03
CA ALA A 68 4.71 -4.43 2.26
C ALA A 68 3.50 -5.37 2.23
N ALA A 69 2.91 -5.68 3.40
CA ALA A 69 1.72 -6.52 3.50
C ALA A 69 0.53 -5.93 2.72
N ALA A 70 0.29 -4.62 2.83
CA ALA A 70 -0.75 -3.94 2.09
C ALA A 70 -0.51 -4.01 0.57
N ALA A 71 0.73 -3.77 0.14
CA ALA A 71 1.08 -3.83 -1.27
C ALA A 71 0.88 -5.23 -1.85
N MET A 72 1.19 -6.29 -1.08
CA MET A 72 0.91 -7.68 -1.47
C MET A 72 -0.60 -7.98 -1.53
N ALA A 73 -1.39 -7.47 -0.58
CA ALA A 73 -2.85 -7.61 -0.60
C ALA A 73 -3.45 -6.96 -1.87
N VAL A 74 -3.01 -5.73 -2.18
CA VAL A 74 -3.43 -5.00 -3.37
C VAL A 74 -2.96 -5.71 -4.65
N TYR A 75 -1.77 -6.31 -4.64
CA TYR A 75 -1.28 -7.10 -5.76
C TYR A 75 -2.18 -8.32 -6.04
N ARG A 76 -2.58 -9.06 -4.99
CA ARG A 76 -3.53 -10.16 -5.13
C ARG A 76 -4.88 -9.69 -5.62
N HIS A 77 -5.39 -8.57 -5.09
CA HIS A 77 -6.61 -7.93 -5.58
C HIS A 77 -6.53 -7.62 -7.08
N ASN A 78 -5.41 -7.06 -7.54
CA ASN A 78 -5.20 -6.77 -8.96
C ASN A 78 -5.19 -8.03 -9.83
N ASN A 79 -4.52 -9.10 -9.38
CA ASN A 79 -4.49 -10.35 -10.14
C ASN A 79 -5.86 -11.03 -10.18
N ALA A 80 -6.64 -10.98 -9.08
CA ALA A 80 -8.02 -11.46 -9.07
C ALA A 80 -8.91 -10.64 -10.02
N ALA A 81 -8.79 -9.31 -10.01
CA ALA A 81 -9.50 -8.44 -10.94
C ALA A 81 -9.16 -8.80 -12.40
N ARG A 82 -7.87 -8.98 -12.72
CA ARG A 82 -7.41 -9.38 -14.06
C ARG A 82 -7.98 -10.72 -14.51
N GLN A 83 -7.98 -11.72 -13.63
CA GLN A 83 -8.57 -13.03 -13.92
C GLN A 83 -10.06 -12.93 -14.25
N ASN A 84 -10.81 -12.09 -13.52
CA ASN A 84 -12.22 -11.84 -13.82
C ASN A 84 -12.45 -11.20 -15.21
N TYR A 85 -11.45 -10.50 -15.76
CA TYR A 85 -11.46 -9.95 -17.12
C TYR A 85 -10.77 -10.87 -18.15
N GLY A 86 -10.41 -12.10 -17.80
CA GLY A 86 -9.72 -13.03 -18.70
C GLY A 86 -8.28 -12.64 -19.04
N LEU A 87 -7.67 -11.75 -18.25
CA LEU A 87 -6.29 -11.29 -18.42
C LEU A 87 -5.32 -12.17 -17.64
N GLY A 88 -4.11 -12.36 -18.19
CA GLY A 88 -3.04 -13.12 -17.52
C GLY A 88 -2.56 -12.47 -16.23
N ILE A 89 -2.04 -13.29 -15.31
CA ILE A 89 -1.46 -12.87 -14.02
C ILE A 89 -0.26 -11.96 -14.26
N ILE A 90 -0.12 -10.91 -13.46
CA ILE A 90 1.08 -10.07 -13.45
C ILE A 90 2.19 -10.83 -12.75
N GLY A 91 3.37 -10.95 -13.37
CA GLY A 91 4.55 -11.60 -12.75
C GLY A 91 5.37 -10.66 -11.85
N GLN A 92 5.37 -9.37 -12.13
CA GLN A 92 6.05 -8.33 -11.35
C GLN A 92 5.29 -7.01 -11.46
N LYS A 93 5.14 -6.28 -10.36
CA LYS A 93 4.48 -4.97 -10.33
C LYS A 93 5.14 -4.02 -9.36
N VAL A 94 5.25 -2.75 -9.77
CA VAL A 94 5.56 -1.66 -8.85
C VAL A 94 4.25 -1.07 -8.36
N MET A 95 4.04 -1.13 -7.05
CA MET A 95 2.90 -0.53 -6.37
C MET A 95 3.33 0.77 -5.69
N TYR A 96 2.53 1.82 -5.86
CA TYR A 96 2.72 3.08 -5.15
C TYR A 96 1.74 3.16 -3.98
N CYS A 97 2.24 3.63 -2.85
CA CYS A 97 1.48 3.75 -1.61
C CYS A 97 1.74 5.11 -0.97
N ILE A 98 0.70 5.68 -0.35
CA ILE A 98 0.82 6.84 0.54
C ILE A 98 0.43 6.37 1.94
N VAL A 99 1.32 6.55 2.90
CA VAL A 99 1.04 6.32 4.31
C VAL A 99 0.78 7.64 4.99
N MET A 100 -0.40 7.79 5.59
CA MET A 100 -0.73 8.94 6.42
C MET A 100 -0.28 8.66 7.86
N ILE A 101 0.68 9.44 8.36
CA ILE A 101 1.14 9.45 9.75
C ILE A 101 0.64 10.76 10.38
N GLY A 102 -0.49 10.70 11.09
CA GLY A 102 -1.23 11.91 11.43
C GLY A 102 -1.67 12.62 10.15
N SER A 103 -1.29 13.89 9.97
CA SER A 103 -1.54 14.67 8.75
C SER A 103 -0.41 14.61 7.72
N ALA A 104 0.74 14.01 8.05
CA ALA A 104 1.90 13.98 7.18
C ALA A 104 1.86 12.76 6.23
N PRO A 105 1.95 12.96 4.90
CA PRO A 105 2.04 11.86 3.95
C PRO A 105 3.49 11.36 3.82
N VAL A 106 3.66 10.04 3.79
CA VAL A 106 4.92 9.37 3.40
C VAL A 106 4.66 8.54 2.15
N PHE A 107 5.50 8.70 1.14
CA PHE A 107 5.34 8.03 -0.14
C PHE A 107 6.22 6.79 -0.20
N TYR A 108 5.64 5.67 -0.59
CA TYR A 108 6.32 4.40 -0.76
C TYR A 108 6.18 3.89 -2.19
N ARG A 109 7.29 3.38 -2.73
CA ARG A 109 7.34 2.60 -3.97
C ARG A 109 7.75 1.18 -3.60
N VAL A 110 6.86 0.23 -3.83
CA VAL A 110 7.01 -1.18 -3.47
C VAL A 110 7.15 -2.00 -4.75
N ALA A 111 8.31 -2.62 -4.97
CA ALA A 111 8.47 -3.59 -6.06
C ALA A 111 8.07 -4.99 -5.57
N ILE A 112 7.08 -5.59 -6.23
CA ILE A 112 6.50 -6.89 -5.88
C ILE A 112 6.74 -7.87 -7.03
N GLU A 113 7.17 -9.08 -6.69
CA GLU A 113 7.28 -10.20 -7.61
C GLU A 113 6.29 -11.30 -7.23
N PHE A 114 5.73 -11.99 -8.23
CA PHE A 114 4.74 -13.05 -8.01
C PHE A 114 5.27 -14.16 -7.10
N TYR A 115 6.51 -14.60 -7.35
CA TYR A 115 7.16 -15.64 -6.55
C TYR A 115 7.23 -15.28 -5.06
N VAL A 116 7.51 -14.00 -4.75
CA VAL A 116 7.51 -13.46 -3.40
C VAL A 116 6.13 -13.54 -2.76
N VAL A 117 5.05 -13.27 -3.50
CA VAL A 117 3.69 -13.30 -2.97
C VAL A 117 3.18 -14.71 -2.72
N GLU A 118 3.59 -15.68 -3.53
CA GLU A 118 3.17 -17.07 -3.38
C GLU A 118 4.00 -17.86 -2.37
N HIS A 119 5.27 -17.49 -2.13
CA HIS A 119 6.21 -18.30 -1.35
C HIS A 119 6.80 -17.60 -0.11
N MET A 120 6.52 -16.32 0.18
CA MET A 120 7.07 -15.70 1.37
C MET A 120 6.33 -16.06 2.65
N GLU A 121 7.10 -16.54 3.62
CA GLU A 121 6.67 -16.70 5.02
C GLU A 121 6.83 -15.44 5.90
N ARG A 122 7.42 -14.34 5.40
CA ARG A 122 7.50 -13.01 6.06
C ARG A 122 8.15 -12.00 5.10
N PRO A 123 7.52 -10.83 4.83
CA PRO A 123 8.08 -9.81 3.95
C PRO A 123 9.17 -9.03 4.67
N GLY A 124 10.39 -9.56 4.69
CA GLY A 124 11.57 -8.88 5.25
C GLY A 124 12.58 -8.46 4.19
N ASN A 125 12.90 -9.33 3.22
CA ASN A 125 14.15 -9.17 2.45
C ASN A 125 14.01 -9.06 0.92
N SER A 126 12.88 -9.44 0.30
CA SER A 126 12.76 -9.41 -1.18
C SER A 126 11.77 -8.36 -1.71
N LEU A 127 11.09 -7.61 -0.84
CA LEU A 127 10.27 -6.47 -1.24
C LEU A 127 11.12 -5.20 -1.16
N ILE A 128 11.48 -4.64 -2.31
CA ILE A 128 12.23 -3.38 -2.34
C ILE A 128 11.26 -2.24 -2.07
N LEU A 129 11.37 -1.67 -0.87
CA LEU A 129 10.68 -0.46 -0.45
C LEU A 129 11.59 0.75 -0.66
N LYS A 130 11.18 1.67 -1.54
CA LYS A 130 11.78 3.01 -1.59
C LYS A 130 10.84 3.98 -0.91
N LYS A 131 11.32 4.63 0.14
CA LYS A 131 10.58 5.60 0.95
C LYS A 131 10.99 7.02 0.58
N HIS A 132 10.01 7.89 0.41
CA HIS A 132 10.21 9.33 0.30
C HIS A 132 9.35 10.04 1.36
N VAL A 133 10.02 10.74 2.26
CA VAL A 133 9.40 11.59 3.27
C VAL A 133 9.52 13.03 2.77
N PRO A 134 8.43 13.70 2.40
CA PRO A 134 8.47 15.12 2.07
C PRO A 134 9.01 15.92 3.26
N ALA A 135 9.78 16.97 2.98
CA ALA A 135 10.08 17.97 3.99
C ALA A 135 8.78 18.74 4.29
N VAL A 136 8.01 18.28 5.26
CA VAL A 136 6.84 19.01 5.74
C VAL A 136 7.35 20.12 6.64
N SER A 137 7.03 21.39 6.32
CA SER A 137 7.32 22.49 7.24
C SER A 137 6.51 22.27 8.52
N ASP A 138 7.20 22.11 9.65
CA ASP A 138 6.62 21.93 10.98
C ASP A 138 6.00 23.25 11.50
N GLN A 139 5.04 23.82 10.76
CA GLN A 139 4.34 25.05 11.14
C GLN A 139 3.47 24.88 12.40
N GLY A 140 3.39 23.67 12.96
CA GLY A 140 2.64 23.35 14.18
C GLY A 140 3.48 23.32 15.47
N ARG A 141 4.82 23.38 15.41
CA ARG A 141 5.67 23.35 16.63
C ARG A 141 6.04 24.73 17.20
N HIS A 142 5.59 25.82 16.59
CA HIS A 142 5.78 27.19 17.08
C HIS A 142 4.48 27.86 17.51
N MET A 143 3.68 27.20 18.34
CA MET A 143 2.67 27.87 19.17
C MET A 143 2.67 27.19 20.53
N LEU A 144 3.54 27.66 21.42
CA LEU A 144 3.38 27.70 22.89
C LEU A 144 4.68 28.25 23.50
N PHE A 145 4.88 29.55 23.35
CA PHE A 145 5.50 30.40 24.36
C PHE A 145 4.89 31.79 24.17
N GLN A 146 3.75 32.01 24.82
CA GLN A 146 3.32 33.32 25.29
C GLN A 146 3.10 33.20 26.80
#